data_AF-A0AAX0AW91-F1
#
_entry.id   AF-A0AAX0AW91-F1
#
_cell.length_a   1.000
_cell.length_b   1.000
_cell.length_c   1.000
_cell.angle_alpha   90.00
_cell.angle_beta   90.00
_cell.angle_gamma   90.00
#
_symmetry.space_group_name_H-M   'P 1'
#
loop_
_entity.id
_entity.type
_entity.pdbx_description
1 polymer ?
#
loop_
_entity_poly.entity_id
_entity_poly.type
_entity_poly.pdbx_seq_one_letter_code
_entity_poly.pdbx_strand_id
1 'polypeptide(L)'
;MKNNIYSLLNEANMDLDEYKKEDFNDIEKESLKKNIRKSIKKSRKQNVGRKVIAVAAILAVLVGMSFGNTGAYAISKINLFSESISSFLGIERNLEDYSTVINKSVMDNGVNVKLNEVILDDNELLISTNISSDRILKHYECWNGEMTLYINNKKVKFTGASGGIKNLDSNTTQEVLEYDLNSIKDIDLSGDLNMKIIFSKMAVNYQDDINGTWKFEFKTNGDRLKIDTKTVKLGYGFNIENGDKYILEKYTDNALGQKIYGKIIKNSTERGTYAILLKGHDDLGNKKMSFY
;
A
#
# COMPACT_ATOMS: atom_id res chain seq x y z
N MET A 1 14.98 10.03 -39.76
CA MET A 1 15.74 9.88 -38.52
C MET A 1 15.43 11.07 -37.63
N LYS A 2 14.74 10.87 -36.51
CA LYS A 2 14.49 11.91 -35.50
C LYS A 2 15.26 11.49 -34.25
N ASN A 3 16.28 12.26 -33.89
CA ASN A 3 17.06 12.06 -32.67
C ASN A 3 16.17 12.41 -31.47
N ASN A 4 15.96 11.42 -30.59
CA ASN A 4 15.15 11.58 -29.38
C ASN A 4 16.06 12.08 -28.25
N ILE A 5 15.64 13.11 -27.51
CA ILE A 5 16.43 13.75 -26.43
C ILE A 5 16.92 12.73 -25.37
N TYR A 6 16.21 11.62 -25.23
CA TYR A 6 16.59 10.52 -24.33
C TYR A 6 17.87 9.78 -24.75
N SER A 7 18.23 9.74 -26.05
CA SER A 7 19.49 9.10 -26.46
C SER A 7 20.70 9.96 -26.10
N LEU A 8 20.54 11.29 -26.08
CA LEU A 8 21.62 12.23 -25.72
C LEU A 8 21.93 12.22 -24.23
N LEU A 9 20.97 11.87 -23.37
CA LEU A 9 21.16 11.83 -21.92
C LEU A 9 21.77 10.50 -21.43
N ASN A 10 21.64 9.42 -22.21
CA ASN A 10 22.23 8.12 -21.88
C ASN A 10 23.72 8.01 -22.25
N GLU A 11 24.28 8.96 -23.02
CA GLU A 11 25.70 9.01 -23.36
C GLU A 11 26.53 9.89 -22.40
N ALA A 12 25.89 10.53 -21.41
CA ALA A 12 26.57 11.29 -20.38
C ALA A 12 27.08 10.34 -19.27
N ASN A 13 28.31 9.83 -19.43
CA ASN A 13 29.02 9.15 -18.35
C ASN A 13 29.54 10.20 -17.35
N MET A 14 28.81 10.41 -16.25
CA MET A 14 29.15 11.40 -15.22
C MET A 14 29.99 10.72 -14.14
N ASP A 15 31.29 11.01 -14.14
CA ASP A 15 32.21 10.55 -13.10
C ASP A 15 31.93 11.32 -11.80
N LEU A 16 31.44 10.61 -10.78
CA LEU A 16 30.98 11.19 -9.51
C LEU A 16 32.12 11.41 -8.51
N ASP A 17 33.34 11.01 -8.84
CA ASP A 17 34.51 11.15 -7.97
C ASP A 17 35.07 12.59 -7.93
N GLU A 18 34.60 13.50 -8.80
CA GLU A 18 34.95 14.93 -8.78
C GLU A 18 33.99 15.84 -7.97
N TYR A 19 32.88 15.31 -7.42
CA TYR A 19 31.92 16.13 -6.68
C TYR A 19 32.44 16.48 -5.27
N LYS A 20 33.11 17.63 -5.13
CA LYS A 20 33.43 18.19 -3.81
C LYS A 20 32.14 18.57 -3.08
N LYS A 21 31.96 17.99 -1.90
CA LYS A 21 30.87 18.30 -0.96
C LYS A 21 31.10 19.71 -0.40
N GLU A 22 30.42 20.71 -0.95
CA GLU A 22 30.45 22.07 -0.38
C GLU A 22 29.52 22.16 0.83
N ASP A 23 30.07 22.61 1.96
CA ASP A 23 29.31 22.95 3.15
C ASP A 23 28.61 24.29 2.99
N PHE A 24 27.41 24.43 3.55
CA PHE A 24 26.65 25.67 3.53
C PHE A 24 27.40 26.83 4.19
N ASN A 25 27.39 27.99 3.53
CA ASN A 25 27.99 29.21 4.06
C ASN A 25 27.08 29.82 5.16
N ASP A 26 27.67 30.64 6.04
CA ASP A 26 26.99 31.20 7.21
C ASP A 26 25.69 31.97 6.89
N ILE A 27 25.62 32.64 5.74
CA ILE A 27 24.43 33.36 5.25
C ILE A 27 23.31 32.36 4.94
N GLU A 28 23.65 31.22 4.34
CA GLU A 28 22.69 30.16 4.01
C GLU A 28 22.19 29.46 5.27
N LYS A 29 23.10 29.21 6.23
CA LYS A 29 22.75 28.67 7.55
C LYS A 29 21.81 29.60 8.32
N GLU A 30 22.04 30.92 8.28
CA GLU A 30 21.18 31.90 8.95
C GLU A 30 19.83 32.08 8.23
N SER A 31 19.80 32.03 6.90
CA SER A 31 18.56 31.99 6.10
C SER A 31 17.72 30.75 6.46
N LEU A 32 18.36 29.58 6.53
CA LEU A 32 17.72 28.32 6.88
C LEU A 32 17.15 28.36 8.31
N LYS A 33 17.93 28.80 9.29
CA LYS A 33 17.46 28.98 10.68
C LYS A 33 16.30 29.97 10.77
N LYS A 34 16.34 31.07 10.03
CA LYS A 34 15.27 32.08 10.02
C LYS A 34 13.98 31.53 9.43
N ASN A 35 14.07 30.72 8.37
CA ASN A 35 12.92 30.11 7.73
C ASN A 35 12.29 29.00 8.60
N ILE A 36 13.12 28.19 9.27
CA ILE A 36 12.66 27.20 10.26
C ILE A 36 11.99 27.89 11.46
N ARG A 37 12.57 28.99 11.98
CA ARG A 37 11.93 29.74 13.08
C ARG A 37 10.61 30.38 12.67
N LYS A 38 10.47 30.82 11.42
CA LYS A 38 9.21 31.37 10.88
C LYS A 38 8.13 30.29 10.72
N SER A 39 8.48 29.08 10.27
CA SER A 39 7.52 27.98 10.13
C SER A 39 7.01 27.50 11.50
N ILE A 40 7.88 27.46 12.52
CA ILE A 40 7.50 27.10 13.89
C ILE A 40 6.60 28.19 14.54
N LYS A 41 6.82 29.48 14.24
CA LYS A 41 5.98 30.56 14.80
C LYS A 41 4.57 30.61 14.18
N LYS A 42 4.37 30.09 12.97
CA LYS A 42 3.07 30.14 12.28
C LYS A 42 2.06 29.09 12.78
N SER A 43 2.50 28.07 13.52
CA SER A 43 1.64 27.02 14.10
C SER A 43 1.19 27.28 15.54
N ARG A 44 1.60 28.40 16.16
CA ARG A 44 1.32 28.69 17.57
C ARG A 44 0.03 29.49 17.78
N LYS A 45 -1.09 28.98 17.27
CA LYS A 45 -2.42 29.43 17.69
C LYS A 45 -3.41 28.27 17.80
N GLN A 46 -3.12 27.35 18.72
CA GLN A 46 -4.12 26.57 19.46
C GLN A 46 -3.40 25.85 20.62
N ASN A 47 -3.82 26.16 21.84
CA ASN A 47 -3.53 25.35 23.03
C ASN A 47 -4.37 24.08 22.93
N VAL A 48 -3.76 22.89 23.02
CA VAL A 48 -4.05 21.83 24.01
C VAL A 48 -2.84 20.89 23.99
N GLY A 49 -2.30 20.57 25.17
CA GLY A 49 -1.14 19.71 25.31
C GLY A 49 -1.44 18.23 25.03
N ARG A 50 -0.50 17.57 24.37
CA ARG A 50 -0.05 16.20 24.67
C ARG A 50 1.23 15.93 23.88
N LYS A 51 2.18 15.27 24.55
CA LYS A 51 3.51 14.93 24.07
C LYS A 51 3.41 14.04 22.84
N VAL A 52 3.91 14.49 21.70
CA VAL A 52 4.17 13.65 20.52
C VAL A 52 5.65 13.36 20.51
N ILE A 53 6.00 12.09 20.77
CA ILE A 53 7.36 11.58 20.59
C ILE A 53 7.55 11.37 19.07
N ALA A 54 8.59 12.00 18.57
CA ALA A 54 8.99 12.01 17.18
C ALA A 54 9.59 10.66 16.75
N VAL A 55 9.15 10.14 15.61
CA VAL A 55 10.00 9.40 14.68
C VAL A 55 9.74 9.94 13.28
N ALA A 56 10.17 11.18 13.06
CA ALA A 56 10.30 11.75 11.72
C ALA A 56 11.71 11.45 11.21
N ALA A 57 11.89 10.34 10.49
CA ALA A 57 13.19 10.00 9.90
C ALA A 57 13.14 9.51 8.45
N ILE A 58 11.99 9.50 7.77
CA ILE A 58 11.90 9.05 6.36
C ILE A 58 11.47 10.18 5.39
N LEU A 59 11.10 11.37 5.90
CA LEU A 59 10.81 12.53 5.05
C LEU A 59 12.06 13.16 4.40
N ALA A 60 13.27 12.81 4.86
CA ALA A 60 14.51 13.43 4.38
C ALA A 60 14.95 12.99 2.97
N VAL A 61 14.42 11.88 2.44
CA VAL A 61 14.76 11.43 1.07
C VAL A 61 13.99 12.21 0.00
N LEU A 62 12.87 12.85 0.35
CA LEU A 62 12.05 13.63 -0.60
C LEU A 62 12.47 15.10 -0.73
N VAL A 63 13.39 15.59 0.11
CA VAL A 63 13.81 17.02 0.11
C VAL A 63 15.08 17.25 -0.72
N GLY A 64 15.79 16.19 -1.13
CA GLY A 64 17.05 16.28 -1.87
C GLY A 64 16.94 16.66 -3.35
N MET A 65 15.75 16.68 -3.93
CA MET A 65 15.52 17.11 -5.30
C MET A 65 14.33 18.05 -5.34
N SER A 66 14.59 19.35 -5.48
CA SER A 66 13.80 20.32 -6.25
C SER A 66 14.05 21.73 -5.74
N PHE A 67 15.04 22.40 -6.33
CA PHE A 67 14.90 23.84 -6.54
C PHE A 67 13.93 24.04 -7.71
N GLY A 68 12.73 24.54 -7.44
CA GLY A 68 11.83 25.09 -8.47
C GLY A 68 10.43 24.47 -8.55
N ASN A 69 9.43 25.35 -8.59
CA ASN A 69 8.00 25.12 -8.87
C ASN A 69 7.10 24.51 -7.77
N THR A 70 6.48 25.42 -7.02
CA THR A 70 5.33 25.20 -6.12
C THR A 70 4.12 24.53 -6.78
N GLY A 71 4.00 24.55 -8.11
CA GLY A 71 2.96 23.82 -8.86
C GLY A 71 3.18 22.31 -8.93
N ALA A 72 4.43 21.85 -8.97
CA ALA A 72 4.76 20.42 -9.03
C ALA A 72 4.44 19.72 -7.70
N TYR A 73 4.60 20.41 -6.57
CA TYR A 73 4.25 19.88 -5.25
C TYR A 73 2.74 19.69 -5.04
N ALA A 74 1.91 20.56 -5.62
CA ALA A 74 0.46 20.40 -5.53
C ALA A 74 -0.02 19.23 -6.41
N ILE A 75 0.51 19.10 -7.62
CA ILE A 75 0.20 18.00 -8.54
C ILE A 75 0.72 16.66 -8.00
N SER A 76 1.96 16.62 -7.48
CA SER A 76 2.49 15.40 -6.87
C SER A 76 1.65 14.99 -5.67
N LYS A 77 1.29 15.92 -4.79
CA LYS A 77 0.44 15.63 -3.64
C LYS A 77 -0.94 15.12 -4.07
N ILE A 78 -1.57 15.71 -5.08
CA ILE A 78 -2.87 15.23 -5.62
C ILE A 78 -2.76 13.79 -6.14
N ASN A 79 -1.74 13.47 -6.94
CA ASN A 79 -1.55 12.11 -7.45
C ASN A 79 -1.29 11.11 -6.31
N LEU A 80 -0.51 11.50 -5.29
CA LEU A 80 -0.30 10.67 -4.10
C LEU A 80 -1.59 10.40 -3.32
N PHE A 81 -2.48 11.38 -3.22
CA PHE A 81 -3.78 11.19 -2.58
C PHE A 81 -4.69 10.26 -3.39
N SER A 82 -4.80 10.46 -4.70
CA SER A 82 -5.66 9.60 -5.56
C SER A 82 -5.17 8.16 -5.67
N GLU A 83 -3.87 7.94 -5.45
CA GLU A 83 -3.21 6.64 -5.53
C GLU A 83 -3.08 5.94 -4.17
N SER A 84 -3.58 6.55 -3.10
CA SER A 84 -3.59 5.96 -1.75
C SER A 84 -4.63 4.84 -1.61
N ILE A 85 -4.39 3.93 -0.66
CA ILE A 85 -5.32 2.86 -0.29
C ILE A 85 -6.64 3.46 0.21
N SER A 86 -6.59 4.52 1.02
CA SER A 86 -7.80 5.18 1.53
C SER A 86 -8.67 5.73 0.40
N SER A 87 -8.08 6.45 -0.55
CA SER A 87 -8.82 6.97 -1.70
C SER A 87 -9.34 5.87 -2.60
N PHE A 88 -8.59 4.78 -2.78
CA PHE A 88 -9.03 3.65 -3.61
C PHE A 88 -10.24 2.93 -3.02
N LEU A 89 -10.21 2.68 -1.70
CA LEU A 89 -11.26 1.95 -0.99
C LEU A 89 -12.42 2.85 -0.52
N GLY A 90 -12.32 4.18 -0.71
CA GLY A 90 -13.32 5.13 -0.23
C GLY A 90 -13.34 5.27 1.29
N ILE A 91 -12.19 5.05 1.95
CA ILE A 91 -12.05 5.18 3.41
C ILE A 91 -11.85 6.67 3.75
N GLU A 92 -12.82 7.25 4.46
CA GLU A 92 -12.76 8.66 4.89
C GLU A 92 -11.84 8.87 6.12
N ARG A 93 -11.48 7.79 6.82
CA ARG A 93 -10.62 7.84 8.01
C ARG A 93 -9.17 8.10 7.59
N ASN A 94 -8.42 8.82 8.44
CA ASN A 94 -7.00 9.06 8.18
C ASN A 94 -6.18 7.76 8.37
N LEU A 95 -5.44 7.36 7.33
CA LEU A 95 -4.56 6.20 7.34
C LEU A 95 -3.06 6.55 7.40
N GLU A 96 -2.69 7.84 7.39
CA GLU A 96 -1.29 8.31 7.36
C GLU A 96 -0.42 7.72 8.47
N ASP A 97 -1.02 7.42 9.62
CA ASP A 97 -0.35 6.86 10.79
C ASP A 97 -0.13 5.33 10.73
N TYR A 98 -0.79 4.66 9.78
CA TYR A 98 -0.80 3.19 9.63
C TYR A 98 -0.17 2.72 8.32
N SER A 99 0.09 3.64 7.40
CA SER A 99 0.60 3.31 6.09
C SER A 99 2.09 3.58 5.94
N THR A 100 2.74 2.70 5.19
CA THR A 100 4.10 2.93 4.71
C THR A 100 4.00 3.42 3.27
N VAL A 101 4.27 4.70 3.07
CA VAL A 101 4.31 5.33 1.74
C VAL A 101 5.67 5.07 1.10
N ILE A 102 5.69 4.39 -0.06
CA ILE A 102 6.92 4.04 -0.79
C ILE A 102 7.13 4.95 -1.99
N ASN A 103 6.11 5.08 -2.86
CA ASN A 103 6.14 5.87 -4.10
C ASN A 103 7.39 5.67 -4.96
N LYS A 104 7.77 4.41 -5.18
CA LYS A 104 8.90 4.06 -6.05
C LYS A 104 8.39 3.42 -7.32
N SER A 105 8.99 3.80 -8.43
CA SER A 105 8.72 3.23 -9.75
C SER A 105 9.95 2.46 -10.25
N VAL A 106 9.70 1.32 -10.88
CA VAL A 106 10.71 0.51 -11.59
C VAL A 106 10.20 0.29 -13.01
N MET A 107 11.05 0.54 -14.00
CA MET A 107 10.76 0.27 -15.40
C MET A 107 11.62 -0.90 -15.86
N ASP A 108 10.99 -1.90 -16.47
CA ASP A 108 11.68 -3.03 -17.09
C ASP A 108 10.84 -3.54 -18.27
N ASN A 109 11.50 -3.94 -19.35
CA ASN A 109 10.86 -4.47 -20.57
C ASN A 109 9.62 -3.69 -21.05
N GLY A 110 9.69 -2.36 -20.98
CA GLY A 110 8.64 -1.45 -21.43
C GLY A 110 7.41 -1.35 -20.50
N VAL A 111 7.44 -1.97 -19.32
CA VAL A 111 6.41 -1.83 -18.29
C VAL A 111 6.98 -1.12 -17.08
N ASN A 112 6.25 -0.11 -16.61
CA ASN A 112 6.51 0.60 -15.38
C ASN A 112 5.61 0.09 -14.27
N VAL A 113 6.20 -0.33 -13.14
CA VAL A 113 5.48 -0.68 -11.91
C VAL A 113 5.83 0.34 -10.86
N LYS A 114 4.81 1.00 -10.31
CA LYS A 114 4.94 1.88 -9.16
C LYS A 114 4.35 1.20 -7.92
N LEU A 115 5.16 1.05 -6.88
CA LEU A 115 4.69 0.68 -5.55
C LEU A 115 4.35 1.97 -4.78
N ASN A 116 3.06 2.19 -4.53
CA ASN A 116 2.56 3.42 -3.93
C ASN A 116 2.68 3.36 -2.40
N GLU A 117 1.99 2.41 -1.80
CA GLU A 117 1.71 2.35 -0.35
C GLU A 117 1.48 0.90 0.08
N VAL A 118 1.83 0.58 1.32
CA VAL A 118 1.39 -0.66 1.97
C VAL A 118 0.81 -0.39 3.36
N ILE A 119 -0.10 -1.25 3.80
CA ILE A 119 -0.62 -1.28 5.18
C ILE A 119 -0.60 -2.72 5.68
N LEU A 120 -0.05 -2.95 6.86
CA LEU A 120 -0.06 -4.25 7.53
C LEU A 120 -1.10 -4.24 8.65
N ASP A 121 -2.19 -5.00 8.45
CA ASP A 121 -3.28 -5.18 9.41
C ASP A 121 -3.23 -6.60 9.99
N ASP A 122 -2.56 -6.77 11.13
CA ASP A 122 -2.33 -8.07 11.77
C ASP A 122 -1.65 -9.07 10.81
N ASN A 123 -2.41 -10.00 10.23
CA ASN A 123 -1.93 -11.01 9.29
C ASN A 123 -2.34 -10.70 7.84
N GLU A 124 -2.78 -9.49 7.53
CA GLU A 124 -3.22 -9.07 6.20
C GLU A 124 -2.35 -7.93 5.71
N LEU A 125 -1.79 -8.07 4.51
CA LEU A 125 -0.97 -7.03 3.89
C LEU A 125 -1.71 -6.44 2.69
N LEU A 126 -2.08 -5.17 2.80
CA LEU A 126 -2.62 -4.39 1.70
C LEU A 126 -1.47 -3.75 0.93
N ILE A 127 -1.48 -3.87 -0.39
CA ILE A 127 -0.46 -3.33 -1.29
C ILE A 127 -1.16 -2.53 -2.38
N SER A 128 -0.77 -1.26 -2.55
CA SER A 128 -1.19 -0.45 -3.69
C SER A 128 -0.09 -0.34 -4.74
N THR A 129 -0.44 -0.68 -5.98
CA THR A 129 0.44 -0.63 -7.14
C THR A 129 -0.21 0.06 -8.32
N ASN A 130 0.57 0.77 -9.13
CA ASN A 130 0.18 1.17 -10.47
C ASN A 130 1.07 0.45 -11.49
N ILE A 131 0.46 -0.14 -12.52
CA ILE A 131 1.17 -0.80 -13.61
C ILE A 131 0.78 -0.11 -14.91
N SER A 132 1.78 0.34 -15.66
CA SER A 132 1.58 1.06 -16.92
C SER A 132 2.61 0.71 -17.99
N SER A 133 2.24 0.91 -19.25
CA SER A 133 3.16 0.80 -20.39
C SER A 133 2.62 1.61 -21.58
N ASP A 134 3.26 1.52 -22.74
CA ASP A 134 2.71 2.08 -23.98
C ASP A 134 1.56 1.24 -24.58
N ARG A 135 1.25 0.06 -24.01
CA ARG A 135 0.11 -0.78 -24.45
C ARG A 135 -1.20 -0.17 -23.96
N ILE A 136 -2.10 0.09 -24.89
CA ILE A 136 -3.49 0.48 -24.59
C ILE A 136 -4.25 -0.75 -24.06
N LEU A 137 -4.93 -0.57 -22.94
CA LEU A 137 -5.82 -1.55 -22.33
C LEU A 137 -7.05 -1.72 -23.22
N LYS A 138 -7.39 -2.98 -23.52
CA LYS A 138 -8.68 -3.30 -24.14
C LYS A 138 -9.81 -3.09 -23.12
N HIS A 139 -11.03 -3.02 -23.63
CA HIS A 139 -12.21 -2.83 -22.79
C HIS A 139 -12.31 -3.91 -21.70
N TYR A 140 -12.48 -3.50 -20.44
CA TYR A 140 -12.47 -4.34 -19.23
C TYR A 140 -11.17 -5.10 -18.91
N GLU A 141 -10.08 -4.84 -19.63
CA GLU A 141 -8.78 -5.45 -19.32
C GLU A 141 -7.98 -4.60 -18.34
N CYS A 142 -7.09 -5.25 -17.61
CA CYS A 142 -6.18 -4.65 -16.66
C CYS A 142 -4.83 -5.36 -16.70
N TRP A 143 -3.79 -4.71 -16.19
CA TRP A 143 -2.53 -5.38 -15.92
C TRP A 143 -2.69 -6.38 -14.78
N ASN A 144 -1.90 -7.45 -14.82
CA ASN A 144 -1.74 -8.39 -13.72
C ASN A 144 -0.26 -8.76 -13.57
N GLY A 145 0.27 -8.65 -12.34
CA GLY A 145 1.65 -8.97 -12.03
C GLY A 145 1.81 -10.27 -11.23
N GLU A 146 2.71 -11.15 -11.66
CA GLU A 146 3.11 -12.31 -10.85
C GLU A 146 4.05 -11.85 -9.73
N MET A 147 3.50 -11.71 -8.52
CA MET A 147 4.22 -11.17 -7.36
C MET A 147 4.78 -12.26 -6.44
N THR A 148 6.04 -12.09 -6.03
CA THR A 148 6.65 -12.79 -4.89
C THR A 148 6.99 -11.81 -3.78
N LEU A 149 6.60 -12.14 -2.53
CA LEU A 149 6.93 -11.38 -1.34
C LEU A 149 7.94 -12.11 -0.46
N TYR A 150 8.83 -11.35 0.17
CA TYR A 150 9.68 -11.78 1.26
C TYR A 150 9.51 -10.84 2.45
N ILE A 151 9.43 -11.43 3.65
CA ILE A 151 9.40 -10.71 4.93
C ILE A 151 10.60 -11.20 5.73
N ASN A 152 11.48 -10.30 6.15
CA ASN A 152 12.72 -10.62 6.87
C ASN A 152 13.50 -11.76 6.19
N ASN A 153 13.68 -11.63 4.86
CA ASN A 153 14.35 -12.59 3.96
C ASN A 153 13.67 -13.96 3.81
N LYS A 154 12.52 -14.21 4.44
CA LYS A 154 11.74 -15.44 4.26
C LYS A 154 10.69 -15.24 3.16
N LYS A 155 10.66 -16.14 2.18
CA LYS A 155 9.67 -16.12 1.10
C LYS A 155 8.29 -16.42 1.66
N VAL A 156 7.32 -15.59 1.33
CA VAL A 156 5.91 -15.76 1.69
C VAL A 156 5.20 -16.60 0.64
N LYS A 157 4.30 -17.48 1.09
CA LYS A 157 3.36 -18.21 0.22
C LYS A 157 1.96 -17.65 0.42
N PHE A 158 1.41 -17.01 -0.60
CA PHE A 158 0.03 -16.57 -0.58
C PHE A 158 -0.91 -17.75 -0.83
N THR A 159 -2.01 -17.81 -0.08
CA THR A 159 -3.12 -18.74 -0.32
C THR A 159 -4.21 -18.12 -1.19
N GLY A 160 -4.18 -16.79 -1.35
CA GLY A 160 -5.06 -16.02 -2.19
C GLY A 160 -4.75 -14.53 -2.05
N ALA A 161 -5.40 -13.73 -2.89
CA ALA A 161 -5.45 -12.28 -2.76
C ALA A 161 -6.90 -11.85 -3.01
N SER A 162 -7.34 -10.80 -2.31
CA SER A 162 -8.60 -10.12 -2.55
C SER A 162 -8.32 -8.64 -2.77
N GLY A 163 -9.31 -7.85 -3.18
CA GLY A 163 -9.15 -6.42 -3.34
C GLY A 163 -9.85 -5.88 -4.56
N GLY A 164 -9.34 -4.77 -5.08
CA GLY A 164 -9.93 -4.10 -6.23
C GLY A 164 -8.88 -3.65 -7.23
N ILE A 165 -9.35 -3.50 -8.46
CA ILE A 165 -8.58 -3.02 -9.59
C ILE A 165 -9.39 -1.93 -10.29
N LYS A 166 -8.74 -0.84 -10.69
CA LYS A 166 -9.35 0.19 -11.56
C LYS A 166 -8.33 0.70 -12.56
N ASN A 167 -8.79 1.09 -13.74
CA ASN A 167 -7.94 1.77 -14.71
C ASN A 167 -7.95 3.28 -14.43
N LEU A 168 -6.78 3.88 -14.30
CA LEU A 168 -6.63 5.34 -14.11
C LEU A 168 -6.78 6.07 -15.45
N ASP A 169 -6.38 5.42 -16.54
CA ASP A 169 -6.45 5.91 -17.91
C ASP A 169 -6.42 4.71 -18.89
N SER A 170 -6.12 4.95 -20.16
CA SER A 170 -6.11 3.93 -21.21
C SER A 170 -4.93 2.95 -21.16
N ASN A 171 -3.92 3.17 -20.33
CA ASN A 171 -2.71 2.33 -20.29
C ASN A 171 -2.19 2.02 -18.87
N THR A 172 -2.84 2.57 -17.85
CA THR A 172 -2.45 2.46 -16.44
C THR A 172 -3.56 1.79 -15.63
N THR A 173 -3.21 0.71 -14.96
CA THR A 173 -4.03 0.02 -13.96
C THR A 173 -3.53 0.35 -12.57
N GLN A 174 -4.42 0.75 -11.66
CA GLN A 174 -4.18 0.78 -10.22
C GLN A 174 -4.81 -0.45 -9.56
N GLU A 175 -4.05 -1.12 -8.72
CA GLU A 175 -4.48 -2.24 -7.92
C GLU A 175 -4.34 -1.90 -6.43
N VAL A 176 -5.29 -2.34 -5.63
CA VAL A 176 -5.15 -2.45 -4.16
C VAL A 176 -5.53 -3.87 -3.80
N LEU A 177 -4.53 -4.68 -3.50
CA LEU A 177 -4.70 -6.10 -3.20
C LEU A 177 -4.32 -6.38 -1.74
N GLU A 178 -5.18 -7.12 -1.07
CA GLU A 178 -5.01 -7.66 0.28
C GLU A 178 -4.55 -9.11 0.18
N TYR A 179 -3.42 -9.39 0.83
CA TYR A 179 -2.82 -10.71 0.89
C TYR A 179 -2.91 -11.29 2.30
N ASP A 180 -3.45 -12.49 2.41
CA ASP A 180 -3.48 -13.25 3.66
C ASP A 180 -2.09 -13.85 3.95
N LEU A 181 -1.56 -13.53 5.13
CA LEU A 181 -0.29 -14.02 5.67
C LEU A 181 -0.47 -15.16 6.70
N ASN A 182 -1.69 -15.63 6.96
CA ASN A 182 -2.00 -16.70 7.94
C ASN A 182 -1.30 -18.04 7.63
N SER A 183 -0.90 -18.27 6.38
CA SER A 183 -0.14 -19.47 5.98
C SER A 183 1.28 -19.49 6.58
N ILE A 184 1.76 -18.35 7.07
CA ILE A 184 3.11 -18.16 7.58
C ILE A 184 3.13 -18.37 9.10
N LYS A 185 3.44 -19.59 9.53
CA LYS A 185 3.46 -19.92 10.98
C LYS A 185 4.72 -19.43 11.71
N ASP A 186 5.80 -19.17 10.98
CA ASP A 186 7.14 -18.95 11.55
C ASP A 186 7.71 -17.56 11.25
N ILE A 187 6.85 -16.55 11.06
CA ILE A 187 7.24 -15.15 10.94
C ILE A 187 6.52 -14.34 12.00
N ASP A 188 7.31 -13.70 12.85
CA ASP A 188 6.84 -12.63 13.72
C ASP A 188 6.63 -11.37 12.86
N LEU A 189 5.37 -10.90 12.83
CA LEU A 189 4.95 -9.71 12.11
C LEU A 189 4.95 -8.44 12.99
N SER A 190 5.49 -8.53 14.22
CA SER A 190 5.65 -7.37 15.10
C SER A 190 6.92 -6.59 14.81
N GLY A 191 6.90 -5.29 15.14
CA GLY A 191 8.03 -4.40 14.95
C GLY A 191 8.33 -4.08 13.48
N ASP A 192 9.56 -3.61 13.25
CA ASP A 192 10.01 -3.24 11.91
C ASP A 192 10.32 -4.47 11.07
N LEU A 193 9.60 -4.64 9.97
CA LEU A 193 9.74 -5.74 9.02
C LEU A 193 10.50 -5.27 7.77
N ASN A 194 11.49 -6.05 7.35
CA ASN A 194 12.16 -5.83 6.07
C ASN A 194 11.37 -6.54 4.97
N MET A 195 10.83 -5.76 4.05
CA MET A 195 9.96 -6.23 2.98
C MET A 195 10.72 -6.23 1.66
N LYS A 196 10.52 -7.28 0.87
CA LYS A 196 10.98 -7.32 -0.52
C LYS A 196 9.88 -7.88 -1.41
N ILE A 197 9.45 -7.09 -2.38
CA ILE A 197 8.49 -7.48 -3.42
C ILE A 197 9.24 -7.61 -4.73
N ILE A 198 8.99 -8.70 -5.45
CA ILE A 198 9.52 -8.94 -6.79
C ILE A 198 8.36 -9.35 -7.68
N PHE A 199 8.13 -8.60 -8.75
CA PHE A 199 7.33 -9.09 -9.86
C PHE A 199 8.25 -9.70 -10.92
N SER A 200 7.92 -10.90 -11.39
CA SER A 200 8.70 -11.62 -12.41
C SER A 200 8.07 -11.57 -13.79
N LYS A 201 6.80 -11.21 -13.85
CA LYS A 201 5.98 -11.31 -15.05
C LYS A 201 4.80 -10.33 -15.00
N MET A 202 4.46 -9.77 -16.15
CA MET A 202 3.29 -8.91 -16.36
C MET A 202 2.43 -9.45 -17.50
N ALA A 203 1.13 -9.59 -17.26
CA ALA A 203 0.14 -10.00 -18.25
C ALA A 203 -0.88 -8.88 -18.47
N VAL A 204 -1.36 -8.74 -19.72
CA VAL A 204 -2.41 -7.79 -20.10
C VAL A 204 -3.06 -8.22 -21.40
N ASN A 205 -4.34 -7.88 -21.61
CA ASN A 205 -5.04 -8.02 -22.90
C ASN A 205 -5.07 -9.44 -23.49
N TYR A 206 -4.90 -10.47 -22.67
CA TYR A 206 -4.64 -11.87 -23.06
C TYR A 206 -3.53 -12.03 -24.10
N GLN A 207 -2.50 -11.18 -24.05
CA GLN A 207 -1.30 -11.30 -24.88
C GLN A 207 -0.21 -12.10 -24.17
N ASP A 208 0.87 -12.38 -24.90
CA ASP A 208 2.07 -12.98 -24.32
C ASP A 208 2.57 -12.17 -23.12
N ASP A 209 2.90 -12.93 -22.08
CA ASP A 209 3.46 -12.44 -20.83
C ASP A 209 4.77 -11.69 -21.08
N ILE A 210 4.92 -10.54 -20.41
CA ILE A 210 6.16 -9.79 -20.38
C ILE A 210 6.94 -10.26 -19.16
N ASN A 211 8.00 -11.03 -19.38
CA ASN A 211 8.94 -11.38 -18.32
C ASN A 211 9.81 -10.16 -17.97
N GLY A 212 10.19 -10.02 -16.71
CA GLY A 212 11.03 -8.92 -16.23
C GLY A 212 11.35 -9.07 -14.75
N THR A 213 11.91 -8.05 -14.14
CA THR A 213 12.21 -8.00 -12.70
C THR A 213 11.94 -6.60 -12.16
N TRP A 214 10.76 -6.44 -11.54
CA TRP A 214 10.40 -5.23 -10.81
C TRP A 214 10.58 -5.47 -9.31
N LYS A 215 11.68 -4.97 -8.76
CA LYS A 215 12.11 -5.22 -7.38
C LYS A 215 11.92 -4.00 -6.48
N PHE A 216 11.28 -4.20 -5.33
CA PHE A 216 11.11 -3.19 -4.29
C PHE A 216 11.62 -3.71 -2.95
N GLU A 217 12.40 -2.90 -2.24
CA GLU A 217 12.86 -3.16 -0.88
C GLU A 217 12.54 -1.95 0.01
N PHE A 218 11.89 -2.22 1.14
CA PHE A 218 11.42 -1.21 2.08
C PHE A 218 11.22 -1.80 3.48
N LYS A 219 10.93 -0.95 4.47
CA LYS A 219 10.54 -1.36 5.82
C LYS A 219 9.10 -0.94 6.08
N THR A 220 8.35 -1.75 6.83
CA THR A 220 7.00 -1.45 7.30
C THR A 220 6.82 -1.93 8.74
N ASN A 221 5.81 -1.43 9.43
CA ASN A 221 5.47 -1.81 10.80
C ASN A 221 3.94 -1.70 11.00
N GLY A 222 3.29 -2.78 11.41
CA GLY A 222 1.84 -2.86 11.63
C GLY A 222 1.40 -2.67 13.09
N ASP A 223 2.33 -2.49 14.02
CA ASP A 223 2.06 -2.51 15.47
C ASP A 223 1.04 -1.46 15.88
N ARG A 224 1.13 -0.25 15.29
CA ARG A 224 0.22 0.84 15.65
C ARG A 224 -1.22 0.53 15.27
N LEU A 225 -1.46 0.06 14.04
CA LEU A 225 -2.80 -0.32 13.60
C LEU A 225 -3.33 -1.48 14.44
N LYS A 226 -2.48 -2.44 14.78
CA LYS A 226 -2.82 -3.57 15.65
C LYS A 226 -3.24 -3.10 17.05
N ILE A 227 -2.54 -2.14 17.65
CA ILE A 227 -2.90 -1.54 18.95
C ILE A 227 -4.26 -0.83 18.88
N ASP A 228 -4.49 -0.10 17.79
CA ASP A 228 -5.71 0.68 17.58
C ASP A 228 -6.89 -0.19 17.07
N THR A 229 -6.66 -1.48 16.81
CA THR A 229 -7.69 -2.43 16.38
C THR A 229 -8.47 -2.98 17.56
N LYS A 230 -9.77 -2.69 17.58
CA LYS A 230 -10.70 -3.32 18.52
C LYS A 230 -10.99 -4.72 18.05
N THR A 231 -10.87 -5.70 18.94
CA THR A 231 -11.19 -7.11 18.65
C THR A 231 -12.23 -7.63 19.63
N VAL A 232 -13.30 -8.24 19.10
CA VAL A 232 -14.35 -8.91 19.88
C VAL A 232 -14.40 -10.37 19.45
N LYS A 233 -14.21 -11.30 20.39
CA LYS A 233 -14.42 -12.73 20.12
C LYS A 233 -15.91 -13.01 20.03
N LEU A 234 -16.35 -13.67 18.96
CA LEU A 234 -17.75 -13.97 18.73
C LEU A 234 -18.12 -15.36 19.25
N GLY A 235 -17.32 -16.38 18.90
CA GLY A 235 -17.51 -17.76 19.39
C GLY A 235 -18.88 -18.36 19.07
N TYR A 236 -19.59 -17.80 18.09
CA TYR A 236 -20.93 -18.22 17.70
C TYR A 236 -20.86 -19.13 16.48
N GLY A 237 -21.53 -20.27 16.53
CA GLY A 237 -21.56 -21.18 15.39
C GLY A 237 -22.96 -21.69 15.09
N PHE A 238 -23.26 -21.83 13.80
CA PHE A 238 -24.54 -22.29 13.29
C PHE A 238 -24.33 -23.31 12.18
N ASN A 239 -25.31 -24.19 11.99
CA ASN A 239 -25.27 -25.14 10.89
C ASN A 239 -25.73 -24.46 9.60
N ILE A 240 -25.06 -24.76 8.49
CA ILE A 240 -25.51 -24.39 7.15
C ILE A 240 -26.27 -25.57 6.52
N GLU A 241 -26.97 -25.34 5.41
CA GLU A 241 -27.97 -26.28 4.88
C GLU A 241 -27.43 -27.69 4.56
N ASN A 242 -26.17 -27.84 4.13
CA ASN A 242 -25.57 -29.16 3.90
C ASN A 242 -25.22 -29.92 5.19
N GLY A 243 -25.40 -29.32 6.37
CA GLY A 243 -25.03 -29.88 7.67
C GLY A 243 -23.61 -29.54 8.14
N ASP A 244 -22.82 -28.81 7.37
CA ASP A 244 -21.56 -28.23 7.87
C ASP A 244 -21.84 -27.16 8.93
N LYS A 245 -20.85 -26.87 9.77
CA LYS A 245 -20.94 -25.85 10.81
C LYS A 245 -20.10 -24.64 10.43
N TYR A 246 -20.71 -23.47 10.36
CA TYR A 246 -19.99 -22.20 10.26
C TYR A 246 -19.73 -21.65 11.67
N ILE A 247 -18.52 -21.15 11.93
CA ILE A 247 -18.13 -20.52 13.20
C ILE A 247 -17.67 -19.11 12.91
N LEU A 248 -18.33 -18.14 13.55
CA LEU A 248 -17.86 -16.76 13.68
C LEU A 248 -16.80 -16.71 14.78
N GLU A 249 -15.57 -16.36 14.42
CA GLU A 249 -14.42 -16.37 15.33
C GLU A 249 -14.25 -15.03 16.03
N LYS A 250 -14.06 -13.96 15.26
CA LYS A 250 -13.83 -12.61 15.78
C LYS A 250 -14.42 -11.53 14.87
N TYR A 251 -14.73 -10.40 15.47
CA TYR A 251 -15.01 -9.13 14.81
C TYR A 251 -13.86 -8.17 15.09
N THR A 252 -13.44 -7.41 14.09
CA THR A 252 -12.45 -6.34 14.24
C THR A 252 -12.99 -5.00 13.72
N ASP A 253 -12.56 -3.91 14.34
CA ASP A 253 -12.85 -2.54 13.93
C ASP A 253 -11.60 -1.68 14.11
N ASN A 254 -11.11 -1.12 13.02
CA ASN A 254 -9.93 -0.26 12.99
C ASN A 254 -10.09 0.83 11.91
N ALA A 255 -9.01 1.55 11.60
CA ALA A 255 -9.05 2.63 10.64
C ALA A 255 -9.36 2.17 9.20
N LEU A 256 -9.05 0.92 8.83
CA LEU A 256 -9.37 0.37 7.51
C LEU A 256 -10.85 0.01 7.35
N GLY A 257 -11.51 -0.36 8.44
CA GLY A 257 -12.90 -0.76 8.39
C GLY A 257 -13.27 -1.76 9.46
N GLN A 258 -14.33 -2.50 9.18
CA GLN A 258 -14.87 -3.55 10.05
C GLN A 258 -14.76 -4.88 9.31
N LYS A 259 -14.33 -5.93 10.01
CA LYS A 259 -14.23 -7.29 9.45
C LYS A 259 -14.84 -8.32 10.41
N ILE A 260 -15.44 -9.36 9.85
CA ILE A 260 -15.85 -10.56 10.59
C ILE A 260 -15.09 -11.75 10.01
N TYR A 261 -14.44 -12.49 10.91
CA TYR A 261 -13.70 -13.69 10.57
C TYR A 261 -14.52 -14.90 10.94
N GLY A 262 -14.54 -15.89 10.06
CA GLY A 262 -15.20 -17.15 10.32
C GLY A 262 -14.59 -18.31 9.54
N LYS A 263 -14.98 -19.53 9.93
CA LYS A 263 -14.51 -20.77 9.30
C LYS A 263 -15.62 -21.80 9.19
N ILE A 264 -15.49 -22.66 8.19
CA ILE A 264 -16.36 -23.83 8.01
C ILE A 264 -15.69 -25.06 8.65
N ILE A 265 -16.43 -25.78 9.47
CA ILE A 265 -16.13 -27.15 9.89
C ILE A 265 -16.98 -28.08 9.05
N LYS A 266 -16.30 -28.89 8.21
CA LYS A 266 -16.95 -29.88 7.36
C LYS A 266 -17.44 -31.05 8.21
N ASN A 267 -18.75 -31.23 8.24
CA ASN A 267 -19.41 -32.38 8.86
C ASN A 267 -20.16 -33.21 7.80
N SER A 268 -20.45 -32.62 6.65
CA SER A 268 -21.15 -33.26 5.55
C SER A 268 -20.18 -33.93 4.58
N THR A 269 -20.66 -34.98 3.92
CA THR A 269 -19.98 -35.62 2.78
C THR A 269 -20.34 -34.94 1.46
N GLU A 270 -21.33 -34.04 1.47
CA GLU A 270 -21.78 -33.28 0.31
C GLU A 270 -20.74 -32.23 -0.08
N ARG A 271 -20.36 -32.25 -1.37
CA ARG A 271 -19.43 -31.28 -1.95
C ARG A 271 -20.23 -30.14 -2.56
N GLY A 272 -20.67 -29.20 -1.73
CA GLY A 272 -21.27 -27.93 -2.16
C GLY A 272 -20.32 -26.75 -1.89
N THR A 273 -20.37 -25.73 -2.74
CA THR A 273 -19.76 -24.42 -2.44
C THR A 273 -20.89 -23.49 -2.00
N TYR A 274 -20.84 -23.02 -0.76
CA TYR A 274 -21.82 -22.08 -0.20
C TYR A 274 -21.20 -20.68 -0.13
N ALA A 275 -21.89 -19.69 -0.69
CA ALA A 275 -21.62 -18.29 -0.41
C ALA A 275 -22.42 -17.88 0.84
N ILE A 276 -21.74 -17.38 1.87
CA ILE A 276 -22.38 -16.99 3.13
C ILE A 276 -22.42 -15.47 3.20
N LEU A 277 -23.61 -14.90 3.00
CA LEU A 277 -23.83 -13.46 3.17
C LEU A 277 -24.32 -13.17 4.59
N LEU A 278 -23.49 -12.56 5.42
CA LEU A 278 -23.86 -12.10 6.76
C LEU A 278 -24.43 -10.68 6.67
N LYS A 279 -25.65 -10.47 7.19
CA LYS A 279 -26.29 -9.14 7.26
C LYS A 279 -26.50 -8.75 8.72
N GLY A 280 -25.99 -7.59 9.12
CA GLY A 280 -26.09 -7.06 10.48
C GLY A 280 -26.82 -5.73 10.56
N HIS A 281 -27.58 -5.56 11.66
CA HIS A 281 -28.22 -4.29 12.05
C HIS A 281 -27.73 -3.89 13.45
N ASP A 282 -27.68 -2.58 13.73
CA ASP A 282 -27.52 -2.11 15.11
C ASP A 282 -28.84 -2.22 15.89
N ASP A 283 -28.78 -1.89 17.19
CA ASP A 283 -29.90 -1.84 18.12
C ASP A 283 -30.97 -0.79 17.74
N LEU A 284 -30.66 0.11 16.80
CA LEU A 284 -31.58 1.09 16.24
C LEU A 284 -32.18 0.65 14.89
N GLY A 285 -31.88 -0.58 14.44
CA GLY A 285 -32.39 -1.13 13.18
C GLY A 285 -31.71 -0.57 11.94
N ASN A 286 -30.65 0.23 12.08
CA ASN A 286 -29.89 0.69 10.93
C ASN A 286 -29.10 -0.48 10.35
N LYS A 287 -29.24 -0.70 9.05
CA LYS A 287 -28.42 -1.67 8.31
C LYS A 287 -26.97 -1.20 8.36
N LYS A 288 -26.15 -1.86 9.17
CA LYS A 288 -24.77 -1.45 9.41
C LYS A 288 -23.80 -2.18 8.50
N MET A 289 -24.01 -3.47 8.25
CA MET A 289 -22.96 -4.31 7.64
C MET A 289 -23.54 -5.42 6.76
N SER A 290 -22.92 -5.65 5.60
CA SER A 290 -23.05 -6.88 4.82
C SER A 290 -21.64 -7.45 4.62
N PHE A 291 -21.38 -8.68 5.07
CA PHE A 291 -20.12 -9.38 4.86
C PHE A 291 -20.35 -10.55 3.90
N TYR A 292 -19.47 -10.71 2.92
CA TYR A 292 -19.44 -11.84 2.00
C TYR A 292 -18.36 -12.84 2.39
#